data_AF-A0A4W5KRE8-F1
#
_entry.id   AF-A0A4W5KRE8-F1
#
_cell.length_a   1.000
_cell.length_b   1.000
_cell.length_c   1.000
_cell.angle_alpha   90.00
_cell.angle_beta   90.00
_cell.angle_gamma   90.00
#
_symmetry.space_group_name_H-M   'P 1'
#
loop_
_entity.id
_entity.type
_entity.pdbx_description
1 polymer ?
#
loop_
_entity_poly.entity_id
_entity_poly.type
_entity_poly.pdbx_seq_one_letter_code
_entity_poly.pdbx_strand_id
1 'polypeptide(L)'
;MAEIIKCKAAVAWAAGQPLSIEDIEVMPPQAGEVRVKIIASGVCHTDAYTLSGDDPEGIFPCILGHEGGGIVESIGAGVTSVAVGDHVIPLYTPECGECKFCKSGKTNLCQKIR
;
A
#
# COMPACT_ATOMS: atom_id res chain seq x y z
N MET A 1 -9.26 -19.53 6.56
CA MET A 1 -9.48 -18.11 6.20
C MET A 1 -8.30 -17.34 6.76
N ALA A 2 -7.85 -16.28 6.09
CA ALA A 2 -6.76 -15.47 6.63
C ALA A 2 -7.19 -14.84 7.97
N GLU A 3 -6.28 -14.79 8.94
CA GLU A 3 -6.52 -14.23 10.27
C GLU A 3 -5.88 -12.84 10.41
N ILE A 4 -6.24 -12.10 11.47
CA ILE A 4 -5.56 -10.85 11.85
C ILE A 4 -4.10 -11.16 12.17
N ILE A 5 -3.18 -10.36 11.63
CA ILE A 5 -1.75 -10.46 11.92
C ILE A 5 -1.34 -9.34 12.87
N LYS A 6 -0.59 -9.68 13.92
CA LYS A 6 0.15 -8.70 14.74
C LYS A 6 1.56 -8.54 14.19
N CYS A 7 1.95 -7.32 13.85
CA CYS A 7 3.29 -7.03 13.33
C CYS A 7 3.74 -5.61 13.67
N LYS A 8 5.02 -5.31 13.40
CA LYS A 8 5.57 -3.98 13.59
C LYS A 8 5.31 -3.07 12.38
N ALA A 9 4.99 -1.82 12.64
CA ALA A 9 4.92 -0.76 11.63
C ALA A 9 5.48 0.55 12.18
N ALA A 10 5.99 1.40 11.28
CA ALA A 10 6.36 2.78 11.60
C ALA A 10 5.12 3.67 11.41
N VAL A 11 4.52 4.11 12.51
CA VAL A 11 3.29 4.91 12.53
C VAL A 11 3.63 6.38 12.66
N ALA A 12 3.08 7.20 11.76
CA ALA A 12 3.07 8.64 11.88
C ALA A 12 1.80 9.05 12.63
N TRP A 13 1.93 9.38 13.92
CA TRP A 13 0.78 9.77 14.75
C TRP A 13 0.27 11.18 14.45
N ALA A 14 1.17 12.09 14.08
CA ALA A 14 0.86 13.47 13.70
C ALA A 14 1.95 14.04 12.79
N ALA A 15 1.61 15.08 12.03
CA ALA A 15 2.57 15.83 11.22
C ALA A 15 3.73 16.40 12.05
N GLY A 16 4.93 16.39 11.49
CA GLY A 16 6.16 16.91 12.08
C GLY A 16 6.72 16.10 13.26
N GLN A 17 6.08 14.99 13.65
CA GLN A 17 6.57 14.11 14.72
C GLN A 17 7.44 12.97 14.16
N PRO A 18 8.43 12.49 14.92
CA PRO A 18 9.14 11.26 14.58
C PRO A 18 8.17 10.07 14.46
N LEU A 19 8.48 9.15 13.54
CA LEU A 19 7.73 7.88 13.42
C LEU A 19 7.90 7.05 14.69
N SER A 20 6.82 6.43 15.15
CA SER A 20 6.84 5.47 16.26
C SER A 20 6.78 4.03 15.75
N ILE A 21 7.58 3.14 16.34
CA ILE A 21 7.52 1.71 16.00
C ILE A 21 6.49 1.05 16.90
N GLU A 22 5.33 0.72 16.33
CA GLU A 22 4.18 0.15 17.05
C GLU A 22 3.96 -1.31 16.65
N ASP A 23 3.40 -2.10 17.57
CA ASP A 23 2.77 -3.38 17.22
C ASP A 23 1.31 -3.10 16.81
N ILE A 24 0.98 -3.37 15.54
CA ILE A 24 -0.34 -3.09 14.93
C ILE A 24 -1.08 -4.39 14.61
N GLU A 25 -2.38 -4.27 14.33
CA GLU A 25 -3.22 -5.36 13.83
C GLU A 25 -3.56 -5.14 12.36
N VAL A 26 -3.15 -6.07 11.50
CA VAL A 26 -3.46 -6.06 10.06
C VAL A 26 -4.56 -7.06 9.79
N MET A 27 -5.71 -6.55 9.36
CA MET A 27 -6.88 -7.35 8.98
C MET A 27 -6.57 -8.29 7.80
N PRO A 28 -7.31 -9.41 7.65
CA PRO A 28 -7.22 -10.24 6.46
C PRO A 28 -7.72 -9.50 5.21
N PRO A 29 -7.21 -9.83 4.00
CA PRO A 29 -7.64 -9.18 2.77
C PRO A 29 -9.11 -9.50 2.45
N GLN A 30 -9.87 -8.48 2.06
CA GLN A 30 -11.24 -8.58 1.54
C GLN A 30 -11.24 -8.96 0.05
N ALA A 31 -12.43 -9.07 -0.56
CA ALA A 31 -12.55 -9.36 -1.98
C ALA A 31 -11.76 -8.35 -2.85
N GLY A 32 -10.91 -8.86 -3.75
CA GLY A 32 -10.05 -8.05 -4.61
C GLY A 32 -8.77 -7.50 -3.94
N GLU A 33 -8.55 -7.75 -2.65
CA GLU A 33 -7.37 -7.27 -1.92
C GLU A 33 -6.26 -8.33 -1.82
N VAL A 34 -5.02 -7.88 -1.65
CA VAL A 34 -3.85 -8.72 -1.46
C VAL A 34 -3.11 -8.26 -0.21
N ARG A 35 -2.80 -9.18 0.70
CA ARG A 35 -1.94 -8.88 1.85
C ARG A 35 -0.51 -9.33 1.55
N VAL A 36 0.42 -8.39 1.67
CA VAL A 36 1.82 -8.58 1.29
C VAL A 36 2.71 -8.48 2.53
N LYS A 37 3.60 -9.45 2.71
CA LYS A 37 4.71 -9.34 3.66
C LYS A 37 5.81 -8.50 3.02
N ILE A 38 5.95 -7.25 3.44
CA ILE A 38 7.02 -6.36 2.99
C ILE A 38 8.36 -6.88 3.52
N ILE A 39 9.32 -7.09 2.61
CA ILE A 39 10.67 -7.58 2.93
C ILE A 39 11.65 -6.40 3.01
N ALA A 40 11.49 -5.43 2.13
CA ALA A 40 12.25 -4.19 2.13
C ALA A 40 11.36 -3.03 1.69
N SER A 41 11.61 -1.85 2.26
CA SER A 41 10.98 -0.58 1.87
C SER A 41 12.04 0.52 1.82
N GLY A 42 11.98 1.36 0.80
CA GLY A 42 12.68 2.63 0.71
C GLY A 42 11.96 3.74 1.46
N VAL A 43 12.63 4.88 1.59
CA VAL A 43 12.10 6.16 2.07
C VAL A 43 12.42 7.21 1.03
N CYS A 44 11.41 7.96 0.62
CA CYS A 44 11.51 8.97 -0.42
C CYS A 44 11.04 10.34 0.07
N HIS A 45 11.32 11.39 -0.70
CA HIS A 45 10.91 12.75 -0.37
C HIS A 45 9.38 12.88 -0.24
N THR A 46 8.60 12.11 -1.01
CA THR A 46 7.13 12.12 -0.90
C THR A 46 6.67 11.71 0.51
N ASP A 47 7.32 10.70 1.12
CA ASP A 47 6.99 10.30 2.49
C ASP A 47 7.32 11.43 3.48
N ALA A 48 8.47 12.08 3.29
CA ALA A 48 8.91 13.21 4.13
C ALA A 48 7.98 14.43 3.98
N TYR A 49 7.48 14.69 2.77
CA TYR A 49 6.57 15.80 2.48
C TYR A 49 5.20 15.59 3.14
N THR A 50 4.65 14.37 3.09
CA THR A 50 3.44 14.07 3.86
C THR A 50 3.73 14.15 5.35
N LEU A 51 4.84 13.56 5.83
CA LEU A 51 5.21 13.58 7.25
C LEU A 51 5.41 14.99 7.81
N SER A 52 5.91 15.95 7.03
CA SER A 52 6.08 17.34 7.48
C SER A 52 4.75 18.04 7.75
N GLY A 53 3.66 17.59 7.13
CA GLY A 53 2.35 18.24 7.15
C GLY A 53 2.15 19.28 6.04
N ASP A 54 3.09 19.38 5.10
CA ASP A 54 2.97 20.30 3.95
C ASP A 54 2.08 19.72 2.83
N ASP A 55 1.81 18.42 2.87
CA ASP A 55 0.87 17.75 1.97
C ASP A 55 -0.59 18.08 2.35
N PRO A 56 -1.35 18.81 1.52
CA PRO A 56 -2.76 19.12 1.80
C PRO A 56 -3.66 17.88 1.77
N GLU A 57 -3.21 16.77 1.18
CA GLU A 57 -3.91 15.48 1.20
C GLU A 57 -3.50 14.59 2.39
N GLY A 58 -2.53 15.03 3.21
CA GLY A 58 -2.01 14.28 4.35
C GLY A 58 -3.05 14.04 5.45
N ILE A 59 -3.31 12.78 5.79
CA ILE A 59 -4.22 12.38 6.87
C ILE A 59 -3.44 11.59 7.91
N PHE A 60 -3.63 11.93 9.20
CA PHE A 60 -2.98 11.29 10.34
C PHE A 60 -4.02 10.74 11.33
N PRO A 61 -3.74 9.62 12.04
CA PRO A 61 -2.51 8.82 11.96
C PRO A 61 -2.45 7.97 10.68
N CYS A 62 -1.24 7.74 10.17
CA CYS A 62 -1.04 6.92 8.97
C CYS A 62 0.26 6.09 9.03
N ILE A 63 0.32 5.07 8.17
CA ILE A 63 1.55 4.33 7.85
C ILE A 63 1.96 4.78 6.45
N LEU A 64 3.10 5.46 6.37
CA LEU A 64 3.66 5.97 5.10
C LEU A 64 4.36 4.85 4.32
N GLY A 65 5.08 5.22 3.25
CA GLY A 65 5.86 4.30 2.44
C GLY A 65 5.14 3.88 1.16
N HIS A 66 5.83 3.99 0.04
CA HIS A 66 5.30 3.68 -1.29
C HIS A 66 6.34 3.02 -2.22
N GLU A 67 7.53 2.70 -1.70
CA GLU A 67 8.63 2.07 -2.42
C GLU A 67 9.01 0.76 -1.73
N GLY A 68 8.32 -0.34 -2.02
CA GLY A 68 8.51 -1.61 -1.31
C GLY A 68 8.52 -2.84 -2.19
N GLY A 69 9.22 -3.88 -1.73
CA GLY A 69 9.21 -5.21 -2.32
C GLY A 69 8.84 -6.24 -1.26
N GLY A 70 7.98 -7.20 -1.63
CA GLY A 70 7.44 -8.15 -0.68
C GLY A 70 7.06 -9.49 -1.29
N ILE A 71 6.49 -10.34 -0.45
CA ILE A 71 5.97 -11.66 -0.82
C ILE A 71 4.48 -11.68 -0.48
N VAL A 72 3.64 -12.15 -1.38
CA VAL A 72 2.20 -12.31 -1.13
C VAL A 72 1.98 -13.30 0.01
N GLU A 73 1.35 -12.84 1.09
CA GLU A 73 1.05 -13.66 2.28
C GLU A 73 -0.34 -14.31 2.15
N SER A 74 -1.35 -13.54 1.75
CA SER A 74 -2.70 -14.05 1.48
C SER A 74 -3.41 -13.19 0.44
N ILE A 75 -4.43 -13.78 -0.21
CA ILE A 75 -5.24 -13.13 -1.23
C ILE A 75 -6.72 -13.20 -0.83
N GLY A 76 -7.45 -12.14 -1.18
CA GLY A 76 -8.90 -12.08 -1.04
C GLY A 76 -9.66 -12.78 -2.15
N ALA A 77 -10.98 -12.91 -1.98
CA ALA A 77 -11.84 -13.51 -2.98
C ALA A 77 -11.77 -12.77 -4.33
N GLY A 78 -11.71 -13.53 -5.43
CA GLY A 78 -11.68 -12.98 -6.79
C GLY A 78 -10.32 -12.50 -7.30
N VAL A 79 -9.28 -12.47 -6.46
CA VAL A 79 -7.92 -12.23 -6.92
C VAL A 79 -7.43 -13.42 -7.73
N THR A 80 -6.98 -13.16 -8.95
CA THR A 80 -6.48 -14.19 -9.89
C THR A 80 -5.14 -13.83 -10.54
N SER A 81 -4.67 -12.59 -10.36
CA SER A 81 -3.47 -12.06 -10.99
C SER A 81 -2.17 -12.40 -10.25
N VAL A 82 -2.26 -12.83 -8.99
CA VAL A 82 -1.13 -13.23 -8.13
C VAL A 82 -1.53 -14.41 -7.24
N ALA A 83 -0.55 -15.17 -6.78
CA ALA A 83 -0.71 -16.28 -5.85
C ALA A 83 0.11 -16.05 -4.56
N VAL A 84 -0.28 -16.76 -3.49
CA VAL A 84 0.50 -16.78 -2.24
C VAL A 84 1.92 -17.30 -2.53
N GLY A 85 2.92 -16.56 -2.04
CA GLY A 85 4.34 -16.85 -2.30
C GLY A 85 4.95 -16.06 -3.46
N ASP A 86 4.16 -15.38 -4.29
CA ASP A 86 4.70 -14.55 -5.36
C ASP A 86 5.48 -13.35 -4.81
N HIS A 87 6.58 -13.02 -5.47
CA HIS A 87 7.33 -11.79 -5.20
C HIS A 87 6.66 -10.63 -5.94
N VAL A 88 6.34 -9.56 -5.21
CA VAL A 88 5.55 -8.44 -5.74
C VAL A 88 6.11 -7.09 -5.30
N ILE A 89 5.82 -6.07 -6.11
CA ILE A 89 6.06 -4.65 -5.82
C ILE A 89 4.68 -3.97 -5.75
N PRO A 90 4.24 -3.46 -4.59
CA PRO A 90 3.04 -2.65 -4.51
C PRO A 90 3.21 -1.34 -5.28
N LEU A 91 2.19 -0.90 -6.01
CA LEU A 91 2.24 0.30 -6.86
C LEU A 91 1.21 1.32 -6.38
N TYR A 92 1.65 2.57 -6.19
CA TYR A 92 0.74 3.69 -5.87
C TYR A 92 -0.12 4.12 -7.08
N THR A 93 0.28 3.75 -8.30
CA THR A 93 -0.51 3.92 -9.53
C THR A 93 -1.03 2.56 -9.95
N PRO A 94 -2.35 2.30 -9.91
CA PRO A 94 -2.91 1.00 -10.28
C PRO A 94 -3.02 0.86 -11.80
N GLU A 95 -3.32 -0.35 -12.26
CA GLU A 95 -3.64 -0.63 -13.66
C GLU A 95 -4.82 -1.61 -13.75
N CYS A 96 -6.04 -1.09 -13.91
CA CYS A 96 -7.23 -1.95 -13.92
C CYS A 96 -7.53 -2.62 -15.27
N GLY A 97 -6.90 -2.19 -16.36
CA GLY A 97 -7.14 -2.69 -17.72
C GLY A 97 -8.53 -2.35 -18.33
N GLU A 98 -9.47 -1.85 -17.53
CA GLU A 98 -10.87 -1.71 -17.95
C GLU A 98 -11.38 -0.26 -18.10
N CYS A 99 -10.76 0.71 -17.42
CA CYS A 99 -11.19 2.11 -17.47
C CYS A 99 -10.77 2.80 -18.78
N LYS A 100 -11.38 3.96 -19.07
CA LYS A 100 -11.07 4.76 -20.28
C LYS A 100 -9.57 5.06 -20.41
N PHE A 101 -8.87 5.30 -19.30
CA PHE A 101 -7.45 5.65 -19.29
C PHE A 101 -6.58 4.43 -19.64
N CYS A 102 -6.77 3.28 -18.98
CA CYS A 102 -6.04 2.05 -19.30
C CYS A 102 -6.28 1.58 -20.74
N LYS A 103 -7.51 1.71 -21.25
CA LYS A 103 -7.85 1.32 -22.63
C LYS A 103 -7.38 2.31 -23.69
N SER A 104 -6.89 3.49 -23.31
CA SER A 104 -6.60 4.57 -24.26
C SER A 104 -5.32 4.35 -25.09
N GLY A 105 -4.36 3.57 -24.59
CA GLY A 105 -3.02 3.44 -25.17
C GLY A 105 -2.17 4.71 -25.15
N LYS A 106 -2.59 5.75 -24.41
CA LYS A 106 -1.96 7.09 -24.42
C LYS A 106 -1.48 7.57 -23.04
N THR A 107 -1.83 6.85 -21.98
CA THR A 107 -1.52 7.21 -20.60
C THR A 107 -1.55 5.98 -19.70
N ASN A 108 -0.81 6.04 -18.59
CA ASN A 108 -0.81 5.05 -17.51
C ASN A 108 -1.64 5.50 -16.28
N LEU A 109 -2.31 6.66 -16.34
CA LEU A 109 -3.02 7.25 -15.20
C LEU A 109 -4.39 6.60 -14.96
N CYS A 110 -4.40 5.35 -14.51
CA CYS A 110 -5.63 4.65 -14.15
C CYS A 110 -6.46 5.42 -13.11
N GLN A 111 -7.77 5.51 -13.32
CA GLN A 111 -8.70 6.28 -12.47
C GLN A 111 -9.62 5.39 -11.61
N LYS A 112 -9.28 4.11 -11.38
CA LYS A 112 -10.17 3.19 -10.65
C LYS A 112 -10.22 3.47 -9.13
N ILE A 113 -9.16 4.08 -8.58
CA ILE A 113 -9.01 4.35 -7.14
C ILE A 113 -8.92 5.85 -6.82
N ARG A 114 -9.21 6.71 -7.81
CA ARG A 114 -9.16 8.18 -7.71
C ARG A 114 -10.56 8.74 -7.93
#